data_AF-A0A6B2CA68-F1
#
_entry.id   AF-A0A6B2CA68-F1
#
_cell.length_a   1.000
_cell.length_b   1.000
_cell.length_c   1.000
_cell.angle_alpha   90.00
_cell.angle_beta   90.00
_cell.angle_gamma   90.00
#
_symmetry.space_group_name_H-M   'P 1'
#
loop_
_entity.id
_entity.type
_entity.pdbx_description
1 polymer ?
#
loop_
_entity_poly.entity_id
_entity_poly.type
_entity_poly.pdbx_seq_one_letter_code
_entity_poly.pdbx_strand_id
1 'polypeptide(L)' 'MNKCIRAKVYISGGQAIIETEDGKKAVVPQRTLHELIKRYNLCIENNK' A
#
# COMPACT_ATOMS: atom_id res chain seq x y z
N MET A 1 5.21 18.74 9.07
CA MET A 1 5.55 18.18 7.75
C MET A 1 5.34 16.67 7.83
N ASN A 2 4.33 16.13 7.14
CA ASN A 2 4.05 14.70 7.15
C ASN A 2 5.25 13.97 6.54
N LYS A 3 5.97 13.23 7.38
CA LYS A 3 6.98 12.28 6.92
C LYS A 3 6.23 11.23 6.10
N CYS A 4 6.38 11.28 4.78
CA CYS A 4 5.89 10.22 3.93
C CYS A 4 6.70 8.97 4.29
N ILE A 5 6.05 7.98 4.90
CA ILE A 5 6.70 6.71 5.25
C ILE A 5 6.64 5.83 4.00
N ARG A 6 7.79 5.30 3.57
CA ARG A 6 7.83 4.34 2.47
C ARG A 6 7.21 3.03 2.92
N ALA A 7 6.39 2.46 2.04
CA ALA A 7 5.76 1.17 2.27
C ALA A 7 5.85 0.30 1.01
N LYS A 8 6.12 -0.98 1.20
CA LYS A 8 6.05 -2.00 0.16
C LYS A 8 4.63 -2.54 0.10
N VAL A 9 4.12 -2.78 -1.11
CA VAL A 9 2.76 -3.29 -1.30
C VAL A 9 2.83 -4.59 -2.08
N TYR A 10 2.25 -5.65 -1.52
CA TYR A 10 2.17 -6.98 -2.12
C TYR A 10 0.70 -7.33 -2.37
N ILE A 11 0.37 -7.83 -3.57
CA ILE A 11 -0.98 -8.28 -3.88
C ILE A 11 -1.00 -9.81 -3.89
N SER A 12 -1.86 -10.42 -3.08
CA SER A 12 -2.06 -11.86 -3.01
C SER A 12 -3.52 -12.20 -2.78
N GLY A 13 -4.11 -13.05 -3.62
CA GLY A 13 -5.45 -13.60 -3.40
C GLY A 13 -6.57 -12.55 -3.22
N GLY A 14 -6.47 -11.38 -3.87
CA GLY A 14 -7.45 -10.29 -3.73
C GLY A 14 -7.24 -9.37 -2.52
N GLN A 15 -6.18 -9.57 -1.76
CA GLN A 15 -5.74 -8.70 -0.68
C GLN A 15 -4.46 -7.94 -1.07
N ALA A 16 -4.31 -6.75 -0.50
CA ALA A 16 -3.09 -5.97 -0.54
C ALA A 16 -2.47 -5.93 0.87
N ILE A 17 -1.22 -6.35 0.96
CA ILE A 17 -0.41 -6.33 2.16
C ILE A 17 0.54 -5.14 2.04
N ILE A 18 0.43 -4.21 2.97
CA ILE A 18 1.22 -2.98 3.03
C ILE A 18 2.20 -3.12 4.19
N GLU A 19 3.50 -3.05 3.92
CA GLU A 19 4.56 -3.17 4.91
C GLU A 19 5.42 -1.91 4.92
N THR A 20 5.45 -1.20 6.05
CA THR A 20 6.28 0.00 6.23
C THR A 20 7.74 -0.39 6.49
N GLU A 21 8.68 0.53 6.27
CA GLU A 21 10.10 0.31 6.63
C GLU A 21 10.32 -0.03 8.12
N ASP A 22 9.45 0.44 9.02
CA ASP A 22 9.49 0.10 10.46
C ASP A 22 8.93 -1.31 10.78
N GLY A 23 8.63 -2.13 9.77
CA GLY A 23 8.13 -3.50 9.93
C GLY A 23 6.65 -3.62 10.29
N LYS A 24 5.90 -2.52 10.38
CA LYS A 24 4.44 -2.55 10.57
C LYS A 24 3.76 -3.05 9.31
N LYS A 25 2.73 -3.90 9.48
CA LYS A 25 1.96 -4.50 8.39
C LYS A 25 0.49 -4.14 8.51
N ALA A 26 -0.13 -3.82 7.38
CA ALA A 26 -1.56 -3.66 7.24
C ALA A 26 -2.04 -4.53 6.08
N VAL A 27 -3.18 -5.21 6.26
CA VAL A 27 -3.80 -6.00 5.19
C VAL A 27 -5.14 -5.36 4.87
N VAL A 28 -5.33 -4.99 3.60
CA VAL A 28 -6.56 -4.37 3.12
C VAL A 28 -7.06 -5.10 1.88
N PRO A 29 -8.37 -5.08 1.59
CA PRO A 29 -8.88 -5.59 0.33
C PRO A 29 -8.26 -4.84 -0.85
N GLN A 30 -7.96 -5.55 -1.95
CA GLN A 30 -7.38 -4.93 -3.14
C GLN A 30 -8.27 -3.81 -3.70
N ARG A 31 -9.60 -3.97 -3.62
CA ARG A 31 -10.56 -2.94 -4.01
C ARG A 31 -10.36 -1.63 -3.23
N THR A 32 -10.18 -1.75 -1.91
CA THR A 32 -9.93 -0.59 -1.03
C THR A 32 -8.63 0.09 -1.41
N LEU A 33 -7.56 -0.67 -1.70
CA LEU A 33 -6.31 -0.10 -2.19
C LEU A 33 -6.51 0.69 -3.49
N HIS A 34 -7.22 0.14 -4.48
CA HIS A 34 -7.50 0.83 -5.74
C HIS A 34 -8.29 2.13 -5.55
N GLU A 35 -9.29 2.13 -4.66
CA GLU A 35 -10.07 3.33 -4.34
C GLU A 35 -9.19 4.41 -3.69
N LEU A 36 -8.28 4.02 -2.79
CA LEU A 36 -7.33 4.93 -2.16
C LEU A 36 -6.32 5.51 -3.16
N ILE A 37 -5.78 4.68 -4.06
CA ILE A 37 -4.88 5.13 -5.14
C ILE A 37 -5.54 6.23 -5.97
N LYS A 38 -6.79 5.99 -6.40
CA LYS A 38 -7.54 6.98 -7.20
C LYS A 38 -7.83 8.26 -6.41
N ARG A 39 -8.29 8.12 -5.17
CA ARG A 39 -8.72 9.25 -4.33
C ARG A 39 -7.56 10.16 -3.95
N TYR A 40 -6.39 9.60 -3.68
CA TYR A 40 -5.24 10.32 -3.18
C TYR A 40 -4.10 10.45 -4.22
N ASN A 41 -4.32 9.99 -5.46
CA ASN A 41 -3.34 9.95 -6.53
C ASN A 41 -1.99 9.35 -6.10
N LEU A 42 -2.04 8.18 -5.44
CA LEU A 42 -0.86 7.52 -4.88
C LEU A 42 -0.08 6.77 -5.96
N CYS A 43 1.23 7.01 -6.03
CA CYS A 43 2.14 6.18 -6.83
C CYS A 43 2.58 4.97 -6.00
N ILE A 44 2.37 3.76 -6.52
CA ILE A 44 2.86 2.51 -5.90
C ILE A 44 3.97 1.95 -6.77
N GLU A 45 5.18 1.89 -6.22
CA GLU A 45 6.30 1.19 -6.84
C GLU A 45 6.27 -0.28 -6.42
N ASN A 46 5.97 -1.15 -7.38
CA ASN A 46 5.99 -2.60 -7.17
C ASN A 46 7.42 -3.11 -7.45
N ASN A 47 8.20 -3.32 -6.38
CA ASN A 47 9.47 -4.02 -6.49
C ASN A 47 9.18 -5.52 -6.64
N LYS A 48 9.12 -5.95 -7.90
CA LYS A 48 8.93 -7.35 -8.31
C LYS A 48 10.09 -8.23 -7.87
#